data_AF-A0A965FD46-F1
#
_entry.id   AF-A0A965FD46-F1
#
_cell.length_a   1.000
_cell.length_b   1.000
_cell.length_c   1.000
_cell.angle_alpha   90.00
_cell.angle_beta   90.00
_cell.angle_gamma   90.00
#
_symmetry.space_group_name_H-M   'P 1'
#
loop_
_entity.id
_entity.type
_entity.pdbx_description
1 polymer ?
#
loop_
_entity_poly.entity_id
_entity_poly.type
_entity_poly.pdbx_seq_one_letter_code
_entity_poly.pdbx_strand_id
1 'polypeptide(L)' 'FTGAPVLVFRHAASGRVNILYRRADGNIGWLDPNVPPAS' A
#
# COMPACT_ATOMS: atom_id res chain seq x y z
N PHE A 1 13.30 12.26 -2.70
CA PHE A 1 12.62 11.51 -1.63
C PHE A 1 11.31 12.21 -1.32
N THR A 2 10.17 11.54 -1.40
CA THR A 2 8.84 12.17 -1.39
C THR A 2 8.37 12.65 -0.01
N GLY A 3 8.99 12.19 1.09
CA GLY A 3 8.62 12.59 2.46
C GLY A 3 7.18 12.24 2.89
N ALA A 4 6.40 11.61 2.00
CA ALA A 4 4.99 11.36 2.18
C ALA A 4 4.78 10.14 3.10
N PRO A 5 3.84 10.22 4.08
CA PRO A 5 3.53 9.11 4.99
C PRO A 5 2.84 7.94 4.30
N VAL A 6 2.32 8.15 3.08
CA VAL A 6 1.57 7.19 2.26
C VAL A 6 2.05 7.28 0.82
N LEU A 7 2.20 6.13 0.17
CA LEU A 7 2.48 5.99 -1.26
C LEU A 7 1.41 5.14 -1.93
N VAL A 8 0.87 5.65 -3.04
CA VAL A 8 -0.08 4.94 -3.89
C VAL A 8 0.60 4.67 -5.22
N PHE A 9 0.55 3.41 -5.67
CA PHE A 9 1.20 3.01 -6.92
C PHE A 9 0.42 1.90 -7.60
N ARG A 10 0.66 1.75 -8.91
CA ARG A 10 0.15 0.61 -9.68
C ARG A 10 1.23 -0.45 -9.74
N HIS A 11 0.95 -1.62 -9.19
CA HIS A 11 1.90 -2.73 -9.18
C HIS A 11 2.09 -3.27 -10.59
N ALA A 12 3.35 -3.33 -11.05
CA ALA A 12 3.66 -3.59 -12.46
C ALA A 12 3.20 -4.98 -12.93
N ALA A 13 3.37 -6.01 -12.11
CA ALA A 13 3.04 -7.38 -12.51
C ALA A 13 1.54 -7.68 -12.48
N SER A 14 0.79 -7.10 -11.54
CA SER A 14 -0.64 -7.39 -11.37
C SER A 14 -1.55 -6.32 -11.96
N GLY A 15 -1.02 -5.13 -12.27
CA GLY A 15 -1.82 -3.98 -12.70
C GLY A 15 -2.79 -3.49 -11.63
N ARG A 16 -2.64 -3.88 -10.36
CA ARG A 16 -3.56 -3.49 -9.28
C ARG A 16 -3.02 -2.29 -8.51
N VAL A 17 -3.93 -1.48 -7.98
CA VAL A 17 -3.56 -0.37 -7.08
C VAL A 17 -3.10 -0.96 -5.75
N ASN A 18 -2.00 -0.45 -5.22
CA ASN A 18 -1.44 -0.84 -3.94
C ASN A 18 -1.08 0.41 -3.15
N ILE A 19 -1.20 0.31 -1.83
CA ILE A 19 -0.94 1.41 -0.90
C ILE A 19 0.12 0.95 0.10
N LEU A 20 1.21 1.72 0.21
CA LEU A 20 2.19 1.58 1.29
C LEU A 20 2.02 2.74 2.27
N TYR A 21 2.16 2.47 3.56
CA TYR A 21 2.12 3.50 4.59
C TYR A 21 3.11 3.21 5.72
N ARG A 22 3.60 4.27 6.36
CA ARG A 22 4.43 4.14 7.57
C ARG A 22 3.55 3.83 8.77
N ARG A 23 3.84 2.74 9.48
CA ARG A 23 3.17 2.36 10.72
C ARG A 23 3.84 3.00 11.93
N ALA A 24 3.10 3.09 13.04
CA ALA A 24 3.60 3.62 14.31
C ALA A 24 4.74 2.77 14.91
N ASP A 25 4.79 1.47 14.59
CA ASP A 25 5.86 0.54 14.98
C ASP A 25 7.13 0.65 14.13
N GLY A 26 7.17 1.60 13.19
CA GLY A 26 8.33 1.82 12.31
C GLY A 26 8.35 0.95 11.05
N ASN A 27 7.48 -0.05 10.94
CA ASN A 27 7.37 -0.89 9.75
C ASN A 27 6.57 -0.22 8.62
N ILE A 28 6.60 -0.84 7.44
CA ILE A 28 5.75 -0.46 6.31
C ILE A 28 4.53 -1.39 6.27
N GLY A 29 3.35 -0.81 6.33
CA GLY A 29 2.10 -1.52 6.04
C GLY A 29 1.81 -1.53 4.55
N TRP A 30 1.20 -2.62 4.08
CA TRP A 30 0.74 -2.77 2.71
C TRP A 30 -0.76 -3.06 2.72
N LEU A 31 -1.52 -2.27 1.97
CA LEU A 31 -2.93 -2.48 1.70
C LEU A 31 -3.19 -2.66 0.20
N ASP A 32 -4.08 -3.60 -0.09
CA ASP A 32 -4.68 -3.82 -1.38
C ASP A 32 -6.18 -3.49 -1.32
N PRO A 33 -6.61 -2.36 -1.91
CA PRO A 33 -7.99 -1.88 -1.78
C PRO A 33 -9.01 -2.71 -2.57
N ASN A 34 -8.56 -3.64 -3.42
CA ASN A 34 -9.46 -4.47 -4.23
C ASN A 34 -9.62 -5.88 -3.66
N VAL A 35 -9.10 -6.15 -2.47
CA VAL A 35 -9.41 -7.37 -1.72
C VAL A 35 -10.63 -7.07 -0.83
N PRO A 36 -11.79 -7.71 -1.06
CA PRO A 36 -12.93 -7.61 -0.17
C PRO A 36 -12.54 -8.07 1.25
N PRO A 37 -13.15 -7.51 2.32
CA PRO A 37 -12.93 -8.02 3.67
C PRO A 37 -13.37 -9.50 3.74
N ALA A 38 -12.36 -10.39 3.87
CA ALA A 38 -12.42 -11.84 3.99
C ALA A 38 -13.46 -12.58 3.11
N SER A 39 -12.96 -13.22 2.05
CA SER A 39 -13.49 -14.52 1.60
C SER A 39 -12.89 -15.65 2.44
#